data_AF-A0A3B8ZKG0-F1
#
_entry.id   AF-A0A3B8ZKG0-F1
#
_cell.length_a   1.000
_cell.length_b   1.000
_cell.length_c   1.000
_cell.angle_alpha   90.00
_cell.angle_beta   90.00
_cell.angle_gamma   90.00
#
_symmetry.space_group_name_H-M   'P 1'
#
loop_
_entity.id
_entity.type
_entity.pdbx_description
1 polymer ?
#
loop_
_entity_poly.entity_id
_entity_poly.type
_entity_poly.pdbx_seq_one_letter_code
_entity_poly.pdbx_strand_id
1 'polypeptide(L)'
;IVLTAEQGLGDTLQFVRFAQLLRQRGARTLVYCQPALLALLQTSPQLGSTYPNNLSFNELSPGQRFDLQCARLDVADILNIDQNSIPGQSGYISPAEHLVGYWRSRLAAGSDQAFRVGIAWQGNPEHQADMYRSVALSH
;
A
#
# COMPACT_ATOMS: atom_id res chain seq x y z
N ILE A 1 -4.70 10.47 13.73
CA ILE A 1 -4.19 10.92 12.42
C ILE A 1 -4.85 10.11 11.31
N VAL A 2 -5.54 10.79 10.40
CA VAL A 2 -6.09 10.22 9.15
C VAL A 2 -5.06 10.38 8.04
N LEU A 3 -4.71 9.29 7.37
CA LEU A 3 -3.79 9.27 6.24
C LEU A 3 -4.56 9.03 4.94
N THR A 4 -4.58 10.01 4.04
CA THR A 4 -5.32 9.94 2.77
C THR A 4 -4.43 9.44 1.62
N ALA A 5 -5.03 8.70 0.69
CA ALA A 5 -4.41 8.40 -0.60
C ALA A 5 -4.55 9.60 -1.53
N GLU A 6 -3.46 9.98 -2.19
CA GLU A 6 -3.45 11.15 -3.08
C GLU A 6 -3.17 10.80 -4.54
N GLN A 7 -2.56 9.64 -4.79
CA GLN A 7 -2.03 9.26 -6.10
C GLN A 7 -2.40 7.80 -6.42
N GLY A 8 -1.53 7.09 -7.15
CA GLY A 8 -1.77 5.73 -7.63
C GLY A 8 -1.65 4.66 -6.53
N LEU A 9 -1.89 3.42 -6.94
CA LEU A 9 -1.72 2.25 -6.04
C LEU A 9 -0.28 2.10 -5.56
N GLY A 10 0.70 2.38 -6.44
CA GLY A 10 2.13 2.30 -6.13
C GLY A 10 2.52 3.27 -5.01
N ASP A 11 2.04 4.51 -5.05
CA ASP A 11 2.31 5.51 -4.01
C ASP A 11 1.70 5.10 -2.67
N THR A 12 0.47 4.58 -2.69
CA THR A 12 -0.14 4.02 -1.46
C THR A 12 0.73 2.91 -0.89
N LEU A 13 1.16 1.95 -1.71
CA LEU A 13 2.04 0.87 -1.27
C LEU A 13 3.39 1.41 -0.76
N GLN A 14 3.96 2.43 -1.40
CA GLN A 14 5.24 3.00 -0.99
C GLN A 14 5.12 3.74 0.35
N PHE A 15 4.14 4.63 0.50
CA PHE A 15 4.09 5.58 1.62
C PHE A 15 3.28 5.10 2.83
N VAL A 16 2.50 4.01 2.71
CA VAL A 16 1.76 3.47 3.86
C VAL A 16 2.69 3.03 5.01
N ARG A 17 3.97 2.77 4.73
CA ARG A 17 5.01 2.49 5.75
C ARG A 17 5.09 3.54 6.86
N PHE A 18 4.76 4.79 6.57
CA PHE A 18 4.81 5.84 7.59
C PHE A 18 3.69 5.72 8.62
N ALA A 19 2.61 5.00 8.31
CA ALA A 19 1.56 4.71 9.28
C ALA A 19 2.12 3.92 10.48
N GLN A 20 2.98 2.93 10.21
CA GLN A 20 3.65 2.18 11.27
C GLN A 20 4.53 3.09 12.13
N LEU A 21 5.30 3.96 11.49
CA LEU A 21 6.19 4.88 12.20
C LEU A 21 5.43 5.89 13.07
N LEU A 22 4.30 6.42 12.57
CA LEU A 22 3.42 7.28 13.37
C LEU A 22 2.84 6.53 14.58
N ARG A 23 2.43 5.26 14.41
CA ARG A 23 1.96 4.43 15.53
C ARG A 23 3.04 4.15 16.56
N GLN A 24 4.27 3.90 16.13
CA GLN A 24 5.41 3.74 17.03
C GLN A 24 5.67 5.01 17.85
N ARG A 25 5.30 6.18 17.33
CA ARG A 25 5.32 7.47 18.05
C ARG A 25 4.04 7.77 18.83
N GLY A 26 3.16 6.79 19.01
CA GLY A 26 1.95 6.90 19.84
C GLY A 26 0.70 7.37 19.11
N ALA A 27 0.75 7.65 17.81
CA ALA A 27 -0.43 8.06 17.06
C ALA A 27 -1.38 6.90 16.79
N ARG A 28 -2.69 7.14 16.89
CA ARG A 28 -3.69 6.28 16.24
C ARG A 28 -3.79 6.66 14.77
N THR A 29 -3.53 5.70 13.89
CA THR A 29 -3.61 5.88 12.44
C THR A 29 -4.88 5.29 11.85
N LEU A 30 -5.52 6.06 10.96
CA LEU A 30 -6.65 5.65 10.14
C LEU A 30 -6.23 5.81 8.68
N VAL A 31 -6.11 4.72 7.93
CA VAL A 31 -5.44 4.66 6.62
C VAL A 31 -6.49 4.55 5.52
N TYR A 32 -6.71 5.61 4.77
CA TYR A 32 -7.68 5.65 3.65
C TYR A 32 -6.99 5.28 2.34
N CYS A 33 -7.37 4.18 1.72
CA CYS A 33 -6.72 3.62 0.54
C CYS A 33 -7.73 3.30 -0.56
N GLN A 34 -7.24 3.14 -1.79
CA GLN A 34 -8.07 2.71 -2.91
C GLN A 34 -8.66 1.32 -2.60
N PRO A 35 -9.94 1.05 -2.92
CA PRO A 35 -10.58 -0.23 -2.62
C PRO A 35 -9.78 -1.47 -3.05
N ALA A 36 -9.06 -1.38 -4.18
CA ALA A 36 -8.19 -2.44 -4.71
C ALA A 36 -7.06 -2.86 -3.76
N LEU A 37 -6.64 -1.99 -2.83
CA LEU A 37 -5.58 -2.28 -1.85
C LEU A 37 -6.11 -2.61 -0.46
N LEU A 38 -7.42 -2.47 -0.22
CA LEU A 38 -7.99 -2.59 1.12
C LEU A 38 -7.70 -3.96 1.73
N ALA A 39 -8.00 -5.04 1.00
CA ALA A 39 -7.80 -6.40 1.46
C ALA A 39 -6.32 -6.71 1.77
N LEU A 40 -5.39 -6.15 0.97
CA LEU A 40 -3.95 -6.31 1.21
C LEU A 40 -3.52 -5.57 2.47
N LEU A 41 -3.87 -4.28 2.62
CA LEU A 41 -3.42 -3.48 3.75
C LEU A 41 -4.04 -3.94 5.08
N GLN A 42 -5.24 -4.53 5.06
CA GLN A 42 -5.89 -5.12 6.24
C GLN A 42 -5.10 -6.28 6.87
N THR A 43 -4.25 -6.95 6.10
CA THR A 43 -3.37 -8.02 6.63
C THR A 43 -2.22 -7.49 7.49
N SER A 44 -2.08 -6.16 7.60
CA SER A 44 -0.94 -5.49 8.23
C SER A 44 -1.41 -4.61 9.40
N PRO A 45 -1.75 -5.20 10.57
CA PRO A 45 -2.29 -4.47 11.72
C PRO A 45 -1.39 -3.33 12.23
N GLN A 46 -0.08 -3.43 12.00
CA GLN A 46 0.90 -2.40 12.32
C GLN A 46 0.68 -1.08 11.57
N LEU A 47 -0.18 -1.05 10.54
CA LEU A 47 -0.55 0.18 9.82
C LEU A 47 -1.71 0.93 10.49
N GLY A 48 -2.47 0.25 11.35
CA GLY A 48 -3.70 0.75 11.96
C GLY A 48 -4.97 0.39 11.18
N SER A 49 -6.06 1.09 11.47
CA SER A 49 -7.36 0.79 10.86
C SER A 49 -7.38 1.29 9.42
N THR A 50 -7.65 0.42 8.47
CA THR A 50 -7.68 0.75 7.03
C THR A 50 -9.11 0.87 6.53
N TYR A 51 -9.35 1.87 5.69
CA TYR A 51 -10.65 2.19 5.14
C TYR A 51 -10.56 2.46 3.64
N PRO A 52 -11.64 2.24 2.87
CA PRO A 52 -11.65 2.61 1.47
C PRO A 52 -11.82 4.13 1.32
N ASN A 53 -11.12 4.74 0.36
CA ASN A 53 -11.11 6.19 0.14
C ASN A 53 -12.27 6.71 -0.73
N ASN A 54 -13.15 5.85 -1.20
CA ASN A 54 -14.39 6.20 -1.89
C ASN A 54 -15.58 6.39 -0.92
N LEU A 55 -15.34 6.26 0.38
CA LEU A 55 -16.29 6.57 1.44
C LEU A 55 -15.74 7.74 2.26
N SER A 56 -16.61 8.67 2.65
CA SER A 56 -16.23 9.77 3.52
C SER A 56 -16.00 9.29 4.95
N PHE A 57 -15.22 10.06 5.71
CA PHE A 57 -14.96 9.76 7.12
C PHE A 57 -16.23 9.69 7.96
N ASN A 58 -17.19 10.60 7.67
CA ASN A 58 -18.47 10.64 8.38
C ASN A 58 -19.34 9.41 8.10
N GLU A 59 -19.24 8.80 6.92
CA GLU A 59 -19.97 7.56 6.61
C GLU A 59 -19.38 6.35 7.34
N LEU A 60 -18.06 6.31 7.45
CA LEU A 60 -17.34 5.20 8.07
C LEU A 60 -17.31 5.25 9.60
N SER A 61 -17.34 6.45 10.17
CA SER A 61 -17.25 6.66 11.61
C SER A 61 -18.04 7.90 12.03
N PRO A 62 -19.39 7.85 11.96
CA PRO A 62 -20.24 8.98 12.32
C PRO A 62 -19.93 9.52 13.72
N GLY A 63 -19.68 10.82 13.82
CA GLY A 63 -19.42 11.50 15.10
C GLY A 63 -18.04 11.24 15.71
N GLN A 64 -17.20 10.41 15.08
CA GLN A 64 -15.83 10.22 15.54
C GLN A 64 -14.99 11.45 15.16
N ARG A 65 -14.13 11.89 16.07
CA ARG A 65 -13.19 12.99 15.82
C ARG A 65 -11.81 12.45 15.52
N PHE A 66 -11.04 13.18 14.73
CA PHE A 66 -9.61 12.95 14.52
C PHE A 66 -8.84 14.25 14.75
N ASP A 67 -7.61 14.12 15.22
CA ASP A 67 -6.79 15.28 15.60
C ASP A 67 -6.12 15.95 14.40
N LEU A 68 -5.84 15.17 13.35
CA LEU A 68 -5.13 15.61 12.15
C LEU A 68 -5.52 14.75 10.96
N GLN A 69 -5.69 15.39 9.81
CA GLN A 69 -5.69 14.77 8.48
C GLN A 69 -4.40 15.14 7.77
N CYS A 70 -3.74 14.17 7.17
CA CYS A 70 -2.45 14.36 6.52
C CYS A 70 -2.36 13.51 5.26
N ALA A 71 -1.92 14.14 4.19
CA ALA A 71 -1.43 13.51 2.98
C ALA A 71 -0.30 12.52 3.31
N ARG A 72 -0.26 11.35 2.67
CA ARG A 72 0.82 10.38 2.94
C ARG A 72 2.20 10.90 2.57
N LEU A 73 2.30 11.72 1.53
CA LEU A 73 3.56 12.31 1.09
C LEU A 73 4.08 13.32 2.11
N ASP A 74 3.20 14.17 2.65
CA ASP A 74 3.56 15.16 3.67
C ASP A 74 4.10 14.52 4.95
N VAL A 75 3.68 13.29 5.28
CA VAL A 75 4.22 12.57 6.43
C VAL A 75 5.74 12.39 6.33
N ALA A 76 6.28 12.18 5.12
CA ALA A 76 7.72 12.05 4.94
C ALA A 76 8.44 13.34 5.39
N ASP A 77 7.92 14.48 4.95
CA ASP A 77 8.46 15.80 5.24
C ASP A 77 8.30 16.16 6.73
N ILE A 78 7.11 15.97 7.29
CA ILE A 78 6.81 16.20 8.72
C ILE A 78 7.73 15.38 9.63
N LEU A 79 8.04 14.14 9.22
CA LEU A 79 8.91 13.23 9.98
C LEU A 79 10.40 13.41 9.66
N ASN A 80 10.76 14.37 8.80
CA ASN A 80 12.11 14.62 8.30
C ASN A 80 12.78 13.34 7.78
N ILE A 81 12.06 12.58 6.96
CA ILE A 81 12.57 11.34 6.38
C ILE A 81 13.58 11.67 5.28
N ASP A 82 14.79 11.12 5.40
CA ASP A 82 15.82 11.16 4.37
C ASP A 82 16.13 9.76 3.84
N GLN A 83 17.05 9.68 2.88
CA GLN A 83 17.50 8.43 2.25
C GLN A 83 18.07 7.39 3.23
N ASN A 84 18.58 7.82 4.39
CA ASN A 84 19.16 6.96 5.41
C ASN A 84 18.12 6.56 6.47
N SER A 85 16.98 7.25 6.56
CA SER A 85 15.96 7.04 7.59
C SER A 85 14.65 6.45 7.08
N ILE A 86 14.61 5.95 5.84
CA ILE A 86 13.40 5.34 5.26
C ILE A 86 13.02 4.07 6.05
N PRO A 87 11.81 4.00 6.66
CA PRO A 87 11.39 2.84 7.44
C PRO A 87 11.00 1.66 6.54
N GLY A 88 10.88 0.48 7.14
CA GLY A 88 10.30 -0.71 6.49
C GLY A 88 11.26 -1.50 5.60
N GLN A 89 12.58 -1.42 5.81
CA GLN A 89 13.56 -2.21 5.05
C GLN A 89 13.35 -3.73 5.18
N SER A 90 12.79 -4.20 6.29
CA SER A 90 12.42 -5.61 6.51
C SER A 90 11.05 -5.99 5.96
N GLY A 91 10.37 -5.08 5.26
CA GLY A 91 8.96 -5.22 4.86
C GLY A 91 7.99 -4.63 5.88
N TYR A 92 6.87 -4.12 5.38
CA TYR A 92 5.85 -3.43 6.18
C TYR A 92 4.41 -3.76 5.74
N ILE A 93 4.26 -4.56 4.68
CA ILE A 93 3.00 -5.14 4.21
C ILE A 93 3.16 -6.65 4.28
N SER A 94 2.20 -7.30 4.92
CA SER A 94 2.09 -8.75 4.96
C SER A 94 1.20 -9.23 3.79
N PRO A 95 1.44 -10.41 3.21
CA PRO A 95 0.46 -11.07 2.35
C PRO A 95 -0.54 -11.87 3.18
N ALA A 96 -1.72 -12.14 2.64
CA ALA A 96 -2.65 -13.08 3.27
C ALA A 96 -2.11 -14.52 3.17
N GLU A 97 -2.10 -15.27 4.28
CA GLU A 97 -1.49 -16.61 4.35
C GLU A 97 -2.06 -17.59 3.31
N HIS A 98 -3.38 -17.54 3.09
CA HIS A 98 -4.04 -18.39 2.09
C HIS A 98 -3.56 -18.10 0.66
N LEU A 99 -3.27 -16.83 0.33
CA LEU A 99 -2.71 -16.46 -0.97
C LEU A 99 -1.25 -16.90 -1.11
N VAL A 100 -0.47 -16.85 -0.02
CA VAL A 100 0.90 -17.39 -0.01
C VAL A 100 0.88 -18.89 -0.35
N GLY A 101 0.00 -19.65 0.30
CA GLY A 101 -0.17 -21.09 0.01
C GLY A 101 -0.61 -21.34 -1.43
N TYR A 102 -1.64 -20.61 -1.89
CA TYR A 102 -2.14 -20.70 -3.27
C TYR A 102 -1.03 -20.49 -4.31
N TRP A 103 -0.26 -19.41 -4.18
CA TRP A 103 0.81 -19.09 -5.13
C TRP A 103 1.99 -20.05 -5.01
N ARG A 104 2.33 -20.52 -3.81
CA ARG A 104 3.35 -21.56 -3.64
C ARG A 104 2.99 -22.81 -4.41
N SER A 105 1.75 -23.30 -4.29
CA SER A 105 1.28 -24.48 -5.04
C SER A 105 1.23 -24.24 -6.55
N ARG A 106 0.73 -23.06 -6.99
CA ARG A 106 0.66 -22.74 -8.43
C ARG A 106 2.05 -22.65 -9.07
N LEU A 107 3.04 -22.14 -8.34
CA LEU A 107 4.41 -21.96 -8.82
C LEU A 107 5.30 -23.19 -8.61
N ALA A 108 4.82 -24.22 -7.89
CA ALA A 108 5.53 -25.47 -7.66
C ALA A 108 5.65 -26.39 -8.90
N ALA A 109 5.02 -26.01 -10.02
CA ALA A 109 5.18 -26.72 -11.29
C ALA A 109 6.64 -26.67 -11.82
N GLY A 110 7.46 -25.73 -11.34
CA GLY A 110 8.92 -25.77 -11.46
C GLY A 110 9.55 -26.29 -10.16
N SER A 111 10.71 -26.96 -10.25
CA SER A 111 11.43 -27.42 -9.05
C SER A 111 11.56 -26.30 -8.01
N ASP A 112 11.61 -26.63 -6.71
CA ASP A 112 11.78 -25.62 -5.65
C ASP A 112 13.06 -24.77 -5.80
N GLN A 113 13.99 -25.20 -6.66
CA GLN A 113 15.24 -24.52 -7.01
C GLN A 113 15.19 -23.79 -8.36
N ALA A 114 14.06 -23.81 -9.07
CA ALA A 114 13.93 -23.14 -10.36
C ALA A 114 13.99 -21.62 -10.19
N PHE A 115 14.82 -20.97 -11.00
CA PHE A 115 14.87 -19.52 -11.07
C PHE A 115 13.52 -18.98 -11.58
N ARG A 116 12.87 -18.14 -10.77
CA ARG A 116 11.54 -17.58 -11.08
C ARG A 116 11.70 -16.18 -11.66
N VAL A 117 11.12 -15.94 -12.83
CA VAL A 117 11.07 -14.62 -13.47
C VAL A 117 9.63 -14.12 -13.48
N GLY A 118 9.37 -12.99 -12.81
CA GLY A 118 8.13 -12.25 -12.94
C GLY A 118 8.31 -11.11 -13.94
N ILE A 119 7.41 -10.99 -14.92
CA ILE A 119 7.44 -9.92 -15.91
C ILE A 119 6.21 -9.04 -15.70
N ALA A 120 6.42 -7.74 -15.52
CA ALA A 120 5.38 -6.72 -15.55
C ALA A 120 5.69 -5.78 -16.73
N TRP A 121 4.94 -5.90 -17.82
CA TRP A 121 5.22 -5.17 -19.07
C TRP A 121 4.15 -4.15 -19.46
N GLN A 122 3.04 -4.10 -18.71
CA GLN A 122 1.94 -3.18 -18.91
C GLN A 122 1.47 -2.60 -17.57
N GLY A 123 1.26 -1.29 -17.55
CA GLY A 123 0.65 -0.55 -16.46
C GLY A 123 -0.88 -0.60 -16.50
N ASN A 124 -1.52 0.37 -15.85
CA ASN A 124 -2.97 0.53 -15.94
C ASN A 124 -3.32 1.20 -17.29
N PRO A 125 -4.06 0.55 -18.20
CA PRO A 125 -4.45 1.13 -19.49
C PRO A 125 -5.28 2.42 -19.38
N GLU A 126 -5.97 2.62 -18.26
CA GLU A 126 -6.78 3.82 -18.01
C GLU A 126 -5.93 5.02 -17.53
N HIS A 127 -4.64 4.81 -17.26
CA HIS A 127 -3.75 5.88 -16.83
C HIS A 127 -3.42 6.80 -18.01
N GLN A 128 -3.55 8.13 -17.82
CA GLN A 128 -3.34 9.12 -18.89
C GLN A 128 -1.98 8.99 -19.59
N ALA A 129 -0.94 8.62 -18.85
CA ALA A 129 0.41 8.40 -19.37
C ALA A 129 0.73 6.95 -19.74
N ASP A 130 -0.26 6.05 -19.87
CA ASP A 130 -0.04 4.61 -20.11
C ASP A 130 0.85 4.34 -21.33
N MET A 131 0.65 5.10 -22.42
CA MET A 131 1.46 5.01 -23.64
C MET A 131 2.96 5.21 -23.43
N TYR A 132 3.38 5.85 -22.34
CA TYR A 132 4.80 6.07 -22.00
C TYR A 132 5.37 5.05 -21.02
N ARG A 133 4.53 4.15 -20.49
CA ARG A 133 4.87 3.22 -19.40
C ARG A 133 4.45 1.78 -19.65
N SER A 134 3.86 1.51 -20.82
CA SER A 134 3.36 0.21 -21.25
C SER A 134 3.90 -0.14 -22.62
N VAL A 135 4.33 -1.38 -22.78
CA VAL A 135 4.77 -1.90 -24.08
C VAL A 135 3.71 -2.86 -24.59
N ALA A 136 3.21 -2.61 -25.80
CA ALA A 136 2.23 -3.49 -26.42
C ALA A 136 2.84 -4.88 -26.64
N LEU A 137 2.09 -5.92 -26.28
CA LEU A 137 2.49 -7.30 -26.55
C LEU A 137 2.11 -7.66 -27.99
N SER A 138 2.77 -7.05 -28.97
CA SER A 138 2.62 -7.39 -30.38
C SER A 138 3.65 -8.46 -30.77
N HIS A 139 3.20 -9.57 -31.34
CA HIS A 139 4.04 -10.58 -31.98
C HIS A 139 3.98 -10.39 -33.49
#